data_AF-Q6CYY7-F1
#
_entry.id   AF-Q6CYY7-F1
#
_cell.length_a   1.000
_cell.length_b   1.000
_cell.length_c   1.000
_cell.angle_alpha   90.00
_cell.angle_beta   90.00
_cell.angle_gamma   90.00
#
_symmetry.space_group_name_H-M   'P 1'
#
loop_
_entity.id
_entity.type
_entity.pdbx_description
1 polymer ?
#
loop_
_entity_poly.entity_id
_entity_poly.type
_entity_poly.pdbx_seq_one_letter_code
_entity_poly.pdbx_strand_id
1 'polypeptide(L)'
;MLNLTDDLMRALRPKNRLLVLYAPASLWRDISPERLQRWVDDTAVWLHQRQCTLVVLSHSSGVTRLRNMLIAQHRGLYGLASLQWQQDRAQYLVSWWATERGVRANQVQMLQSDNDGWQMLTEEQPGLTPSLNDDGLFLMERSVLEGAPALSENWQLMDDNAILVQTGMLTHAATLVFALNQTIQVDTLAKQVHSLRRQRGELLKIVVREMKPCLRASDERLLLACGANLIVSHSEPLSRFLTRIESVQGQRFTKHVPVDVEVLLTTMRPLQIKGYQPPETFRQSVQMLIDSTLMPEGSKGVLVALRPVPGVRAAQSLTLCTLRRFGDVVTIAQGRLFLFLSNCRLNELDIALKSIFRLPVDEVFSNRIVWSQDLQILAEIKSLAQENTSGQEQQINDYVQLQRTESAPRSQTPRREPIAIDLLGPDLLARAPGEPS
;
A
#
# COMPACT_ATOMS: atom_id res chain seq x y z
N MET A 1 13.58 39.50 -5.92
CA MET A 1 12.18 39.22 -6.31
C MET A 1 11.30 40.43 -6.21
N LEU A 2 11.24 41.11 -5.05
CA LEU A 2 10.33 42.25 -4.86
C LEU A 2 10.62 43.46 -5.79
N ASN A 3 11.87 43.62 -6.28
CA ASN A 3 12.25 44.70 -7.20
C ASN A 3 12.42 44.23 -8.66
N LEU A 4 11.84 43.08 -9.04
CA LEU A 4 12.02 42.47 -10.36
C LEU A 4 11.68 43.45 -11.50
N THR A 5 10.62 44.23 -11.35
CA THR A 5 10.16 45.21 -12.34
C THR A 5 11.18 46.33 -12.56
N ASP A 6 11.81 46.84 -11.49
CA ASP A 6 12.84 47.88 -11.56
C ASP A 6 14.15 47.37 -12.18
N ASP A 7 14.55 46.14 -11.82
CA ASP A 7 15.74 45.50 -12.38
C ASP A 7 15.58 45.23 -13.89
N LEU A 8 14.40 44.73 -14.30
CA LEU A 8 14.06 44.55 -15.71
C LEU A 8 13.99 45.87 -16.47
N MET A 9 13.56 46.95 -15.81
CA MET A 9 13.53 48.28 -16.40
C MET A 9 14.92 48.87 -16.63
N ARG A 10 15.85 48.63 -15.72
CA ARG A 10 17.24 49.08 -15.86
C ARG A 10 17.99 48.27 -16.91
N ALA A 11 17.76 46.97 -16.97
CA ALA A 11 18.50 46.08 -17.85
C ALA A 11 17.95 46.01 -19.28
N LEU A 12 16.63 45.90 -19.45
CA LEU A 12 16.03 45.47 -20.72
C LEU A 12 15.02 46.47 -21.31
N ARG A 13 14.44 47.38 -20.50
CA ARG A 13 13.33 48.27 -20.89
C ARG A 13 12.30 47.57 -21.80
N PRO A 14 11.74 46.43 -21.37
CA PRO A 14 10.98 45.57 -22.27
C PRO A 14 9.66 46.24 -22.71
N LYS A 15 9.34 46.04 -24.00
CA LYS A 15 8.04 46.36 -24.62
C LYS A 15 7.70 45.21 -25.59
N ASN A 16 6.47 44.71 -25.55
CA ASN A 16 5.98 43.62 -26.42
C ASN A 16 6.84 42.35 -26.36
N ARG A 17 7.21 41.92 -25.15
CA ARG A 17 8.09 40.75 -24.94
C ARG A 17 7.50 39.73 -23.98
N LEU A 18 7.84 38.45 -24.24
CA LEU A 18 7.70 37.36 -23.29
C LEU A 18 8.92 37.34 -22.37
N LEU A 19 8.68 37.41 -21.07
CA LEU A 19 9.67 37.30 -20.01
C LEU A 19 9.48 35.94 -19.33
N VAL A 20 10.54 35.13 -19.29
CA VAL A 20 10.52 33.84 -18.60
C VAL A 20 11.41 33.93 -17.37
N LEU A 21 10.81 33.84 -16.19
CA LEU A 21 11.53 33.81 -14.92
C LEU A 21 11.63 32.37 -14.44
N TYR A 22 12.84 31.82 -14.45
CA TYR A 22 13.13 30.50 -13.90
C TYR A 22 13.73 30.64 -12.51
N ALA A 23 13.02 30.17 -11.47
CA ALA A 23 13.39 30.43 -10.08
C ALA A 23 13.04 29.25 -9.15
N PRO A 24 13.84 28.93 -8.12
CA PRO A 24 13.45 27.92 -7.13
C PRO A 24 12.31 28.40 -6.22
N ALA A 25 11.41 27.49 -5.84
CA ALA A 25 10.29 27.74 -4.94
C ALA A 25 10.72 28.23 -3.54
N SER A 26 11.97 27.97 -3.13
CA SER A 26 12.54 28.46 -1.87
C SER A 26 12.60 29.99 -1.78
N LEU A 27 12.72 30.70 -2.91
CA LEU A 27 12.74 32.17 -2.95
C LEU A 27 11.43 32.81 -2.47
N TRP A 28 10.36 32.02 -2.42
CA TRP A 28 9.03 32.46 -2.02
C TRP A 28 8.66 32.07 -0.58
N ARG A 29 9.56 31.36 0.13
CA ARG A 29 9.26 30.70 1.41
C ARG A 29 8.94 31.67 2.54
N ASP A 30 9.57 32.85 2.53
CA ASP A 30 9.48 33.86 3.60
C ASP A 30 8.56 35.04 3.24
N ILE A 31 7.84 34.96 2.12
CA ILE A 31 6.95 36.03 1.66
C ILE A 31 5.54 35.79 2.23
N SER A 32 4.99 36.79 2.91
CA SER A 32 3.62 36.71 3.43
C SER A 32 2.59 36.77 2.28
N PRO A 33 1.39 36.18 2.46
CA PRO A 33 0.34 36.18 1.44
C PRO A 33 -0.05 37.58 0.98
N GLU A 34 -0.11 38.56 1.89
CA GLU A 34 -0.49 39.93 1.54
C GLU A 34 0.59 40.62 0.70
N ARG A 35 1.87 40.34 0.98
CA ARG A 35 2.99 40.87 0.19
C ARG A 35 3.04 40.23 -1.19
N LEU A 36 2.74 38.94 -1.29
CA LEU A 36 2.65 38.24 -2.56
C LEU A 36 1.52 38.82 -3.42
N GLN A 37 0.36 39.08 -2.84
CA GLN A 37 -0.77 39.69 -3.54
C GLN A 37 -0.40 41.06 -4.10
N ARG A 38 0.14 41.97 -3.28
CA ARG A 38 0.59 43.29 -3.75
C ARG A 38 1.60 43.18 -4.89
N TRP A 39 2.57 42.28 -4.75
CA TRP A 39 3.56 42.06 -5.80
C TRP A 39 2.94 41.56 -7.10
N VAL A 40 1.96 40.65 -7.05
CA VAL A 40 1.23 40.17 -8.24
C VAL A 40 0.46 41.33 -8.89
N ASP A 41 -0.26 42.13 -8.10
CA ASP A 41 -1.05 43.25 -8.61
C ASP A 41 -0.15 44.33 -9.26
N ASP A 42 0.92 44.74 -8.59
CA ASP A 42 1.88 45.73 -9.09
C ASP A 42 2.57 45.23 -10.37
N THR A 43 2.96 43.96 -10.40
CA THR A 43 3.60 43.34 -11.57
C THR A 43 2.61 43.22 -12.74
N ALA A 44 1.34 42.88 -12.47
CA ALA A 44 0.32 42.80 -13.50
C ALA A 44 0.05 44.15 -14.16
N VAL A 45 -0.07 45.22 -13.36
CA VAL A 45 -0.23 46.60 -13.88
C VAL A 45 0.97 47.00 -14.73
N TRP A 46 2.18 46.74 -14.26
CA TRP A 46 3.41 47.07 -15.00
C TRP A 46 3.53 46.30 -16.32
N LEU A 47 3.21 45.01 -16.32
CA LEU A 47 3.21 44.16 -17.51
C LEU A 47 2.18 44.64 -18.53
N HIS A 48 0.98 45.01 -18.07
CA HIS A 48 -0.08 45.51 -18.93
C HIS A 48 0.31 46.82 -19.62
N GLN A 49 0.90 47.77 -18.88
CA GLN A 49 1.38 49.05 -19.43
C GLN A 49 2.45 48.87 -20.52
N ARG A 50 3.18 47.74 -20.51
CA ARG A 50 4.30 47.45 -21.42
C ARG A 50 3.96 46.40 -22.47
N GLN A 51 2.74 45.89 -22.44
CA GLN A 51 2.28 44.76 -23.27
C GLN A 51 3.26 43.57 -23.19
N CYS A 52 3.73 43.26 -21.99
CA CYS A 52 4.63 42.14 -21.73
C CYS A 52 3.90 40.99 -21.07
N THR A 53 4.35 39.76 -21.32
CA THR A 53 3.85 38.55 -20.66
C THR A 53 4.95 37.98 -19.79
N LEU A 54 4.66 37.71 -18.52
CA LEU A 54 5.61 37.06 -17.61
C LEU A 54 5.17 35.62 -17.34
N VAL A 55 6.06 34.66 -17.60
CA VAL A 55 5.89 33.25 -17.25
C VAL A 55 6.90 32.93 -16.15
N VAL A 56 6.40 32.50 -14.99
CA VAL A 56 7.24 32.12 -13.86
C VAL A 56 7.28 30.59 -13.76
N LEU A 57 8.46 30.02 -13.97
CA LEU A 57 8.73 28.59 -13.83
C LEU A 57 9.40 28.34 -12.49
N SER A 58 8.64 27.76 -11.55
CA SER A 58 9.13 27.43 -10.22
C SER A 58 9.44 25.94 -10.05
N HIS A 59 10.60 25.61 -9.50
CA HIS A 59 11.06 24.23 -9.27
C HIS A 59 11.54 24.02 -7.80
N SER A 60 11.96 22.80 -7.41
CA SER A 60 12.49 22.40 -6.09
C SER A 60 11.47 22.18 -4.95
N SER A 61 11.94 21.80 -3.75
CA SER A 61 11.08 21.47 -2.62
C SER A 61 10.27 22.69 -2.13
N GLY A 62 8.95 22.53 -2.05
CA GLY A 62 8.01 23.57 -1.62
C GLY A 62 7.02 24.07 -2.68
N VAL A 63 7.05 23.52 -3.91
CA VAL A 63 6.09 23.89 -4.97
C VAL A 63 4.63 23.72 -4.52
N THR A 64 4.31 22.68 -3.75
CA THR A 64 2.95 22.45 -3.25
C THR A 64 2.46 23.59 -2.35
N ARG A 65 3.33 24.13 -1.49
CA ARG A 65 3.00 25.26 -0.60
C ARG A 65 2.80 26.54 -1.41
N LEU A 66 3.72 26.82 -2.33
CA LEU A 66 3.64 27.97 -3.24
C LEU A 66 2.37 27.92 -4.09
N ARG A 67 2.02 26.74 -4.64
CA ARG A 67 0.78 26.52 -5.38
C ARG A 67 -0.44 26.88 -4.54
N ASN A 68 -0.53 26.39 -3.30
CA ASN A 68 -1.65 26.68 -2.42
C ASN A 68 -1.77 28.19 -2.11
N MET A 69 -0.65 28.90 -1.96
CA MET A 69 -0.64 30.35 -1.81
C MET A 69 -1.11 31.07 -3.09
N LEU A 70 -0.68 30.63 -4.27
CA LEU A 70 -1.03 31.23 -5.55
C LEU A 70 -2.48 30.96 -5.96
N ILE A 71 -3.08 29.83 -5.53
CA ILE A 71 -4.50 29.54 -5.75
C ILE A 71 -5.39 30.65 -5.15
N ALA A 72 -5.01 31.21 -4.00
CA ALA A 72 -5.72 32.33 -3.39
C ALA A 72 -5.66 33.62 -4.24
N GLN A 73 -4.66 33.74 -5.12
CA GLN A 73 -4.39 34.91 -5.96
C GLN A 73 -4.97 34.80 -7.38
N HIS A 74 -6.00 33.97 -7.58
CA HIS A 74 -6.62 33.73 -8.90
C HIS A 74 -7.11 35.00 -9.62
N ARG A 75 -7.39 36.10 -8.90
CA ARG A 75 -7.85 37.36 -9.49
C ARG A 75 -6.73 38.16 -10.20
N GLY A 76 -5.49 38.02 -9.75
CA GLY A 76 -4.34 38.75 -10.30
C GLY A 76 -3.53 37.94 -11.33
N LEU A 77 -3.76 36.63 -11.42
CA LEU A 77 -3.00 35.71 -12.26
C LEU A 77 -3.85 35.19 -13.42
N TYR A 78 -3.30 35.30 -14.64
CA TYR A 78 -3.95 34.76 -15.83
C TYR A 78 -3.90 33.23 -15.91
N GLY A 79 -2.98 32.56 -15.21
CA GLY A 79 -2.95 31.12 -15.19
C GLY A 79 -2.04 30.55 -14.11
N LEU A 80 -2.37 29.32 -13.69
CA LEU A 80 -1.58 28.50 -12.80
C LEU A 80 -1.64 27.05 -13.27
N ALA A 81 -0.47 26.47 -13.51
CA ALA A 81 -0.30 25.06 -13.78
C ALA A 81 0.84 24.49 -12.92
N SER A 82 0.77 23.20 -12.63
CA SER A 82 1.79 22.48 -11.88
C SER A 82 2.08 21.14 -12.54
N LEU A 83 3.36 20.84 -12.68
CA LEU A 83 3.83 19.53 -13.10
C LEU A 83 4.19 18.71 -11.87
N GLN A 84 3.65 17.50 -11.75
CA GLN A 84 3.90 16.59 -10.64
C GLN A 84 4.32 15.22 -11.17
N TRP A 85 5.26 14.58 -10.47
CA TRP A 85 5.62 13.20 -10.75
C TRP A 85 4.93 12.29 -9.75
N GLN A 86 4.08 11.38 -10.21
CA GLN A 86 3.38 10.43 -9.34
C GLN A 86 3.38 9.06 -10.01
N GLN A 87 3.87 8.04 -9.29
CA GLN A 87 3.78 6.63 -9.69
C GLN A 87 4.23 6.37 -11.15
N ASP A 88 5.42 6.88 -11.50
CA ASP A 88 6.06 6.71 -12.82
C ASP A 88 5.37 7.41 -14.00
N ARG A 89 4.53 8.42 -13.71
CA ARG A 89 3.97 9.32 -14.71
C ARG A 89 4.15 10.78 -14.31
N ALA A 90 4.40 11.62 -15.32
CA ALA A 90 4.30 13.05 -15.17
C ALA A 90 2.84 13.48 -15.37
N GLN A 91 2.30 14.24 -14.42
CA GLN A 91 0.97 14.81 -14.47
C GLN A 91 1.07 16.33 -14.61
N TYR A 92 0.42 16.88 -15.63
CA TYR A 92 0.28 18.30 -15.84
C TYR A 92 -1.10 18.75 -15.37
N LEU A 93 -1.14 19.37 -14.19
CA LEU A 93 -2.36 19.90 -13.58
C LEU A 93 -2.51 21.38 -13.91
N VAL A 94 -3.52 21.75 -14.68
CA VAL A 94 -3.92 23.14 -14.92
C VAL A 94 -5.00 23.50 -13.93
N SER A 95 -4.66 24.35 -12.96
CA SER A 95 -5.65 24.88 -12.00
C SER A 95 -6.59 25.86 -12.71
N TRP A 96 -6.02 26.85 -13.39
CA TRP A 96 -6.72 27.68 -14.37
C TRP A 96 -5.75 28.22 -15.41
N TRP A 97 -6.24 28.49 -16.60
CA TRP A 97 -5.49 29.16 -17.65
C TRP A 97 -6.46 29.99 -18.49
N ALA A 98 -6.33 31.30 -18.38
CA ALA A 98 -7.13 32.27 -19.11
C ALA A 98 -6.48 32.57 -20.46
N THR A 99 -7.31 32.53 -21.50
CA THR A 99 -6.96 32.96 -22.86
C THR A 99 -8.02 33.94 -23.35
N GLU A 100 -7.79 34.59 -24.48
CA GLU A 100 -8.79 35.47 -25.12
C GLU A 100 -10.11 34.74 -25.43
N ARG A 101 -10.06 33.41 -25.59
CA ARG A 101 -11.21 32.56 -25.94
C ARG A 101 -11.95 32.00 -24.71
N GLY A 102 -11.52 32.34 -23.51
CA GLY A 102 -12.11 31.86 -22.25
C GLY A 102 -11.08 31.26 -21.30
N VAL A 103 -11.58 30.82 -20.14
CA VAL A 103 -10.78 30.23 -19.06
C VAL A 103 -10.97 28.72 -19.05
N ARG A 104 -9.87 27.96 -19.12
CA ARG A 104 -9.87 26.52 -18.85
C ARG A 104 -9.41 26.30 -17.42
N ALA A 105 -10.18 25.57 -16.62
CA ALA A 105 -9.86 25.29 -15.22
C ALA A 105 -9.98 23.80 -14.91
N ASN A 106 -9.28 23.36 -13.87
CA ASN A 106 -9.29 21.99 -13.34
C ASN A 106 -9.07 20.91 -14.42
N GLN A 107 -8.09 21.11 -15.29
CA GLN A 107 -7.68 20.10 -16.25
C GLN A 107 -6.49 19.32 -15.71
N VAL A 108 -6.54 18.01 -15.80
CA VAL A 108 -5.41 17.12 -15.50
C VAL A 108 -5.04 16.46 -16.81
N GLN A 109 -3.78 16.52 -17.20
CA GLN A 109 -3.29 15.85 -18.40
C GLN A 109 -2.12 14.96 -18.01
N MET A 110 -2.16 13.72 -18.48
CA MET A 110 -1.08 12.78 -18.29
C MET A 110 -0.02 13.03 -19.35
N LEU A 111 1.25 13.01 -18.96
CA LEU A 111 2.38 13.10 -19.88
C LEU A 111 3.09 11.75 -19.95
N GLN A 112 3.45 11.35 -21.15
CA GLN A 112 4.27 10.17 -21.42
C GLN A 112 5.63 10.62 -21.96
N SER A 113 6.70 9.97 -21.50
CA SER A 113 8.03 10.17 -22.08
C SER A 113 8.11 9.40 -23.40
N ASP A 114 8.46 10.10 -24.46
CA ASP A 114 8.82 9.57 -25.77
C ASP A 114 10.28 9.91 -26.09
N ASN A 115 10.85 9.32 -27.14
CA ASN A 115 12.24 9.51 -27.53
C ASN A 115 12.61 10.98 -27.84
N ASP A 116 11.62 11.81 -28.20
CA ASP A 116 11.79 13.25 -28.49
C ASP A 116 11.33 14.17 -27.34
N GLY A 117 10.98 13.63 -26.17
CA GLY A 117 10.60 14.40 -24.97
C GLY A 117 9.25 14.01 -24.39
N TRP A 118 8.55 14.96 -23.75
CA TRP A 118 7.26 14.71 -23.11
C TRP A 118 6.10 14.99 -24.08
N GLN A 119 5.23 14.01 -24.28
CA GLN A 119 3.99 14.18 -25.04
C GLN A 119 2.79 14.11 -24.11
N MET A 120 1.81 14.99 -24.34
CA MET A 120 0.51 14.90 -23.70
C MET A 120 -0.20 13.65 -24.23
N LEU A 121 -0.57 12.73 -23.33
CA LEU A 121 -1.59 11.75 -23.64
C LEU A 121 -2.86 12.54 -23.93
N THR A 122 -3.24 12.57 -25.21
CA THR A 122 -4.52 13.13 -25.61
C THR A 122 -5.58 12.16 -25.09
N GLU A 123 -6.04 12.40 -23.87
CA GLU A 123 -7.39 11.99 -23.52
C GLU A 123 -8.30 12.79 -24.45
N GLU A 124 -8.96 12.09 -25.38
CA GLU A 124 -10.13 12.63 -26.05
C GLU A 124 -10.98 13.28 -24.95
N GLN A 125 -11.17 14.60 -25.04
CA GLN A 125 -12.15 15.28 -24.19
C GLN A 125 -13.40 14.42 -24.20
N PRO A 126 -14.02 14.12 -23.04
CA PRO A 126 -15.20 13.30 -23.01
C PRO A 126 -16.28 14.08 -23.77
N GLY A 127 -16.43 13.78 -25.06
CA GLY A 127 -17.72 13.84 -25.68
C GLY A 127 -18.64 13.11 -24.72
N LEU A 128 -19.73 13.76 -24.35
CA LEU A 128 -20.91 13.14 -23.74
C LEU A 128 -20.93 11.69 -24.18
N THR A 129 -20.53 10.78 -23.28
CA THR A 129 -20.29 9.39 -23.65
C THR A 129 -21.57 8.95 -24.36
N PRO A 130 -21.54 8.60 -25.67
CA PRO A 130 -22.64 7.81 -26.18
C PRO A 130 -22.64 6.60 -25.24
N SER A 131 -23.76 6.36 -24.57
CA SER A 131 -23.94 5.22 -23.69
C SER A 131 -23.35 4.00 -24.42
N LEU A 132 -22.16 3.57 -24.00
CA LEU A 132 -21.59 2.33 -24.49
C LEU A 132 -22.65 1.29 -24.12
N ASN A 133 -23.11 0.51 -25.10
CA ASN A 133 -24.32 -0.32 -25.00
C ASN A 133 -24.32 -1.25 -23.77
N ASP A 134 -23.17 -1.46 -23.13
CA ASP A 134 -22.96 -2.36 -22.01
C ASP A 134 -22.71 -1.67 -20.65
N ASP A 135 -22.84 -0.34 -20.52
CA ASP A 135 -22.62 0.33 -19.22
C ASP A 135 -23.62 -0.14 -18.14
N GLY A 136 -24.83 -0.51 -18.56
CA GLY A 136 -25.85 -1.12 -17.71
C GLY A 136 -25.74 -2.64 -17.55
N LEU A 137 -24.76 -3.29 -18.16
CA LEU A 137 -24.58 -4.75 -18.14
C LEU A 137 -23.84 -5.19 -16.87
N PHE A 138 -24.41 -6.17 -16.18
CA PHE A 138 -23.85 -6.81 -14.99
C PHE A 138 -23.50 -8.25 -15.31
N LEU A 139 -22.21 -8.55 -15.42
CA LEU A 139 -21.70 -9.90 -15.58
C LEU A 139 -21.20 -10.39 -14.23
N MET A 140 -21.75 -11.50 -13.73
CA MET A 140 -21.43 -12.00 -12.40
C MET A 140 -21.19 -13.50 -12.43
N GLU A 141 -20.33 -13.99 -11.55
CA GLU A 141 -20.30 -15.42 -11.26
C GLU A 141 -21.58 -15.83 -10.50
N ARG A 142 -22.11 -17.02 -10.78
CA ARG A 142 -23.41 -17.50 -10.29
C ARG A 142 -23.54 -17.51 -8.76
N SER A 143 -22.49 -17.92 -8.03
CA SER A 143 -22.49 -17.99 -6.57
C SER A 143 -22.63 -16.61 -5.90
N VAL A 144 -22.28 -15.53 -6.60
CA VAL A 144 -22.42 -14.15 -6.13
C VAL A 144 -23.85 -13.80 -5.76
N LEU A 145 -24.88 -14.43 -6.32
CA LEU A 145 -26.28 -14.17 -5.97
C LEU A 145 -26.86 -15.10 -4.90
N GLU A 146 -26.04 -15.95 -4.26
CA GLU A 146 -26.48 -16.87 -3.19
C GLU A 146 -27.67 -17.76 -3.60
N GLY A 147 -27.76 -18.11 -4.89
CA GLY A 147 -28.84 -18.91 -5.45
C GLY A 147 -30.06 -18.13 -5.98
N ALA A 148 -30.07 -16.80 -5.86
CA ALA A 148 -31.07 -15.97 -6.50
C ALA A 148 -30.89 -15.94 -8.04
N PRO A 149 -31.98 -15.91 -8.83
CA PRO A 149 -31.89 -15.73 -10.27
C PRO A 149 -31.42 -14.31 -10.63
N ALA A 150 -31.10 -14.10 -11.91
CA ALA A 150 -30.81 -12.78 -12.45
C ALA A 150 -31.94 -11.79 -12.12
N LEU A 151 -31.58 -10.64 -11.55
CA LEU A 151 -32.55 -9.65 -11.05
C LEU A 151 -33.20 -8.83 -12.16
N SER A 152 -32.55 -8.73 -13.33
CA SER A 152 -33.11 -8.11 -14.54
C SER A 152 -32.45 -8.67 -15.80
N GLU A 153 -32.92 -8.26 -16.98
CA GLU A 153 -32.36 -8.68 -18.29
C GLU A 153 -30.88 -8.29 -18.47
N ASN A 154 -30.44 -7.24 -17.76
CA ASN A 154 -29.05 -6.77 -17.82
C ASN A 154 -28.11 -7.56 -16.90
N TRP A 155 -28.61 -8.53 -16.15
CA TRP A 155 -27.82 -9.37 -15.23
C TRP A 155 -27.58 -10.73 -15.88
N GLN A 156 -26.32 -11.00 -16.20
CA GLN A 156 -25.91 -12.28 -16.78
C GLN A 156 -25.04 -13.05 -15.80
N LEU A 157 -25.48 -14.26 -15.47
CA LEU A 157 -24.79 -15.16 -14.56
C LEU A 157 -23.91 -16.12 -15.36
N MET A 158 -22.62 -16.11 -15.03
CA MET A 158 -21.58 -16.99 -15.58
C MET A 158 -21.31 -18.11 -14.60
N ASP A 159 -20.95 -19.29 -15.12
CA ASP A 159 -20.70 -20.46 -14.27
C ASP A 159 -19.37 -20.39 -13.52
N ASP A 160 -18.39 -19.64 -14.04
CA ASP A 160 -17.09 -19.48 -13.41
C ASP A 160 -16.45 -18.12 -13.74
N ASN A 161 -15.52 -17.70 -12.89
CA ASN A 161 -14.67 -16.53 -13.05
C ASN A 161 -13.88 -16.58 -14.38
N ALA A 162 -13.46 -17.74 -14.86
CA ALA A 162 -12.74 -17.83 -16.14
C ALA A 162 -13.61 -17.40 -17.33
N ILE A 163 -14.87 -17.82 -17.36
CA ILE A 163 -15.85 -17.42 -18.37
C ILE A 163 -16.15 -15.92 -18.23
N LEU A 164 -16.30 -15.44 -16.99
CA LEU A 164 -16.50 -14.02 -16.70
C LEU A 164 -15.36 -13.15 -17.26
N VAL A 165 -14.10 -13.59 -17.18
CA VAL A 165 -12.96 -12.87 -17.80
C VAL A 165 -13.10 -12.85 -19.32
N GLN A 166 -13.38 -13.99 -19.95
CA GLN A 166 -13.50 -14.08 -21.41
C GLN A 166 -14.61 -13.16 -21.94
N THR A 167 -15.79 -13.20 -21.32
CA THR A 167 -16.90 -12.32 -21.67
C THR A 167 -16.56 -10.87 -21.35
N GLY A 168 -15.92 -10.59 -20.22
CA GLY A 168 -15.47 -9.26 -19.82
C GLY A 168 -14.48 -8.63 -20.80
N MET A 169 -13.61 -9.42 -21.43
CA MET A 169 -12.68 -8.94 -22.47
C MET A 169 -13.38 -8.43 -23.74
N LEU A 170 -14.64 -8.81 -23.95
CA LEU A 170 -15.46 -8.33 -25.07
C LEU A 170 -16.26 -7.07 -24.70
N THR A 171 -16.32 -6.71 -23.42
CA THR A 171 -17.09 -5.56 -22.90
C THR A 171 -16.25 -4.32 -22.65
N HIS A 172 -16.81 -3.13 -22.82
CA HIS A 172 -16.15 -1.84 -22.69
C HIS A 172 -16.42 -1.16 -21.34
N ALA A 173 -17.67 -1.14 -20.88
CA ALA A 173 -18.06 -0.44 -19.65
C ALA A 173 -18.87 -1.32 -18.66
N ALA A 174 -18.98 -2.62 -18.91
CA ALA A 174 -19.76 -3.52 -18.05
C ALA A 174 -19.24 -3.59 -16.59
N THR A 175 -20.12 -4.04 -15.70
CA THR A 175 -19.78 -4.37 -14.32
C THR A 175 -19.49 -5.87 -14.21
N LEU A 176 -18.24 -6.22 -13.88
CA LEU A 176 -17.80 -7.60 -13.67
C LEU A 176 -17.74 -7.89 -12.17
N VAL A 177 -18.42 -8.93 -11.71
CA VAL A 177 -18.38 -9.35 -10.31
C VAL A 177 -17.87 -10.78 -10.15
N PHE A 178 -16.66 -10.86 -9.62
CA PHE A 178 -15.96 -12.11 -9.34
C PHE A 178 -16.34 -12.67 -7.98
N ALA A 179 -16.44 -13.99 -7.86
CA ALA A 179 -16.56 -14.66 -6.57
C ALA A 179 -15.22 -15.19 -6.09
N LEU A 180 -14.88 -14.93 -4.82
CA LEU A 180 -13.70 -15.48 -4.17
C LEU A 180 -14.13 -16.43 -3.04
N ASN A 181 -13.77 -17.70 -3.18
CA ASN A 181 -14.17 -18.77 -2.26
C ASN A 181 -13.01 -19.31 -1.42
N GLN A 182 -11.78 -19.24 -1.93
CA GLN A 182 -10.59 -19.83 -1.31
C GLN A 182 -9.37 -18.93 -1.48
N THR A 183 -8.47 -18.90 -0.50
CA THR A 183 -7.24 -18.10 -0.53
C THR A 183 -6.31 -18.49 -1.69
N ILE A 184 -6.31 -19.76 -2.12
CA ILE A 184 -5.49 -20.21 -3.27
C ILE A 184 -5.88 -19.56 -4.60
N GLN A 185 -7.12 -19.04 -4.71
CA GLN A 185 -7.62 -18.39 -5.92
C GLN A 185 -7.17 -16.93 -6.06
N VAL A 186 -6.65 -16.32 -4.98
CA VAL A 186 -6.28 -14.89 -4.95
C VAL A 186 -5.25 -14.56 -6.03
N ASP A 187 -4.19 -15.35 -6.19
CA ASP A 187 -3.14 -15.10 -7.18
C ASP A 187 -3.70 -15.15 -8.61
N THR A 188 -4.50 -16.17 -8.91
CA THR A 188 -5.15 -16.33 -10.21
C THR A 188 -6.09 -15.17 -10.49
N LEU A 189 -6.89 -14.77 -9.49
CA LEU A 189 -7.83 -13.66 -9.61
C LEU A 189 -7.10 -12.32 -9.78
N ALA A 190 -5.98 -12.11 -9.08
CA ALA A 190 -5.16 -10.91 -9.22
C ALA A 190 -4.63 -10.75 -10.65
N LYS A 191 -4.20 -11.86 -11.28
CA LYS A 191 -3.77 -11.88 -12.69
C LYS A 191 -4.93 -11.60 -13.65
N GLN A 192 -6.10 -12.16 -13.38
CA GLN A 192 -7.31 -11.94 -14.19
C GLN A 192 -7.77 -10.48 -14.13
N VAL A 193 -7.88 -9.90 -12.93
CA VAL A 193 -8.25 -8.50 -12.71
C VAL A 193 -7.25 -7.55 -13.37
N HIS A 194 -5.95 -7.82 -13.21
CA HIS A 194 -4.88 -7.04 -13.83
C HIS A 194 -4.98 -7.06 -15.36
N SER A 195 -5.13 -8.24 -15.95
CA SER A 195 -5.27 -8.40 -17.40
C SER A 195 -6.48 -7.63 -17.95
N LEU A 196 -7.65 -7.77 -17.31
CA LEU A 196 -8.87 -7.04 -17.69
C LEU A 196 -8.65 -5.52 -17.63
N ARG A 197 -8.09 -5.03 -16.53
CA ARG A 197 -7.87 -3.60 -16.35
C ARG A 197 -6.90 -3.03 -17.38
N ARG A 198 -5.84 -3.76 -17.72
CA ARG A 198 -4.83 -3.34 -18.69
C ARG A 198 -5.34 -3.39 -20.13
N GLN A 199 -6.17 -4.37 -20.48
CA GLN A 199 -6.64 -4.55 -21.86
C GLN A 199 -7.91 -3.76 -22.17
N ARG A 200 -8.80 -3.57 -21.18
CA ARG A 200 -10.11 -2.91 -21.38
C ARG A 200 -10.18 -1.49 -20.87
N GLY A 201 -9.23 -1.08 -20.03
CA GLY A 201 -9.09 0.31 -19.58
C GLY A 201 -9.95 0.66 -18.36
N GLU A 202 -10.18 1.95 -18.17
CA GLU A 202 -10.69 2.53 -16.92
C GLU A 202 -12.22 2.46 -16.71
N LEU A 203 -12.98 2.26 -17.80
CA LEU A 203 -14.45 2.29 -17.76
C LEU A 203 -15.08 1.01 -17.20
N LEU A 204 -14.34 -0.11 -17.24
CA LEU A 204 -14.82 -1.38 -16.72
C LEU A 204 -14.93 -1.32 -15.19
N LYS A 205 -16.05 -1.76 -14.63
CA LYS A 205 -16.26 -1.79 -13.17
C LYS A 205 -16.01 -3.19 -12.65
N ILE A 206 -14.86 -3.40 -12.00
CA ILE A 206 -14.44 -4.70 -11.51
C ILE A 206 -14.68 -4.79 -10.00
N VAL A 207 -15.53 -5.71 -9.58
CA VAL A 207 -15.87 -5.97 -8.17
C VAL A 207 -15.47 -7.40 -7.82
N VAL A 208 -14.88 -7.58 -6.64
CA VAL A 208 -14.59 -8.90 -6.08
C VAL A 208 -15.46 -9.11 -4.84
N ARG A 209 -16.32 -10.12 -4.86
CA ARG A 209 -17.12 -10.54 -3.72
C ARG A 209 -16.46 -11.72 -3.03
N GLU A 210 -16.12 -11.54 -1.76
CA GLU A 210 -15.66 -12.61 -0.89
C GLU A 210 -16.87 -13.43 -0.40
N MET A 211 -16.94 -14.70 -0.78
CA MET A 211 -18.05 -15.60 -0.41
C MET A 211 -17.79 -16.34 0.91
N LYS A 212 -16.52 -16.51 1.27
CA LYS A 212 -16.06 -17.17 2.51
C LYS A 212 -14.90 -16.38 3.11
N PRO A 213 -14.73 -16.36 4.44
CA PRO A 213 -13.62 -15.65 5.11
C PRO A 213 -12.26 -16.22 4.69
N CYS A 214 -11.70 -15.70 3.61
CA CYS A 214 -10.49 -16.22 2.97
C CYS A 214 -9.54 -15.13 2.49
N LEU A 215 -9.99 -13.88 2.47
CA LEU A 215 -9.20 -12.74 2.03
C LEU A 215 -8.50 -12.09 3.23
N ARG A 216 -7.18 -11.94 3.14
CA ARG A 216 -6.38 -11.18 4.10
C ARG A 216 -6.30 -9.71 3.66
N ALA A 217 -6.00 -8.81 4.60
CA ALA A 217 -5.83 -7.39 4.28
C ALA A 217 -4.71 -7.12 3.24
N SER A 218 -3.67 -7.97 3.17
CA SER A 218 -2.63 -7.90 2.12
C SER A 218 -3.20 -8.22 0.74
N ASP A 219 -4.02 -9.26 0.68
CA ASP A 219 -4.59 -9.82 -0.55
C ASP A 219 -5.67 -8.89 -1.09
N GLU A 220 -6.45 -8.27 -0.20
CA GLU A 220 -7.39 -7.20 -0.51
C GLU A 220 -6.67 -6.02 -1.19
N ARG A 221 -5.57 -5.54 -0.61
CA ARG A 221 -4.77 -4.46 -1.20
C ARG A 221 -4.19 -4.87 -2.55
N LEU A 222 -3.71 -6.10 -2.68
CA LEU A 222 -3.19 -6.63 -3.94
C LEU A 222 -4.24 -6.56 -5.04
N LEU A 223 -5.45 -7.06 -4.79
CA LEU A 223 -6.55 -7.04 -5.76
C LEU A 223 -6.95 -5.61 -6.16
N LEU A 224 -6.98 -4.67 -5.20
CA LEU A 224 -7.22 -3.25 -5.48
C LEU A 224 -6.11 -2.63 -6.32
N ALA A 225 -4.84 -2.98 -6.07
CA ALA A 225 -3.70 -2.51 -6.85
C ALA A 225 -3.65 -3.12 -8.26
N CYS A 226 -4.14 -4.35 -8.42
CA CYS A 226 -4.29 -4.99 -9.72
C CYS A 226 -5.36 -4.34 -10.60
N GLY A 227 -6.35 -3.64 -10.02
CA GLY A 227 -7.36 -2.94 -10.81
C GLY A 227 -8.81 -3.12 -10.37
N ALA A 228 -9.07 -3.78 -9.23
CA ALA A 228 -10.42 -3.88 -8.69
C ALA A 228 -10.91 -2.52 -8.19
N ASN A 229 -12.16 -2.17 -8.51
CA ASN A 229 -12.81 -0.96 -8.00
C ASN A 229 -13.24 -1.14 -6.55
N LEU A 230 -13.79 -2.32 -6.23
CA LEU A 230 -14.37 -2.61 -4.94
C LEU A 230 -14.17 -4.08 -4.55
N ILE A 231 -13.96 -4.29 -3.25
CA ILE A 231 -13.98 -5.61 -2.63
C ILE A 231 -15.10 -5.61 -1.61
N VAL A 232 -15.96 -6.63 -1.65
CA VAL A 232 -17.08 -6.81 -0.73
C VAL A 232 -16.79 -8.01 0.16
N SER A 233 -16.77 -7.81 1.47
CA SER A 233 -16.43 -8.84 2.45
C SER A 233 -17.53 -9.89 2.60
N HIS A 234 -17.16 -11.11 2.99
CA HIS A 234 -18.10 -12.19 3.32
C HIS A 234 -19.09 -11.83 4.45
N SER A 235 -18.75 -10.83 5.27
CA SER A 235 -19.59 -10.36 6.38
C SER A 235 -20.75 -9.47 5.92
N GLU A 236 -20.70 -8.94 4.69
CA GLU A 236 -21.76 -8.11 4.14
C GLU A 236 -22.88 -8.97 3.52
N PRO A 237 -24.16 -8.78 3.94
CA PRO A 237 -25.29 -9.54 3.39
C PRO A 237 -25.59 -9.15 1.94
N LEU A 238 -26.33 -10.01 1.22
CA LEU A 238 -26.73 -9.79 -0.18
C LEU A 238 -27.32 -8.40 -0.44
N SER A 239 -28.20 -7.90 0.44
CA SER A 239 -28.81 -6.57 0.30
C SER A 239 -27.78 -5.45 0.29
N ARG A 240 -26.75 -5.51 1.16
CA ARG A 240 -25.68 -4.53 1.21
C ARG A 240 -24.78 -4.62 -0.01
N PHE A 241 -24.49 -5.84 -0.45
CA PHE A 241 -23.74 -6.11 -1.67
C PHE A 241 -24.42 -5.49 -2.92
N LEU A 242 -25.74 -5.61 -3.05
CA LEU A 242 -26.47 -4.98 -4.16
C LEU A 242 -26.34 -3.45 -4.15
N THR A 243 -26.50 -2.81 -2.99
CA THR A 243 -26.27 -1.35 -2.83
C THR A 243 -24.83 -0.95 -3.18
N ARG A 244 -23.85 -1.79 -2.85
CA ARG A 244 -22.44 -1.56 -3.19
C ARG A 244 -22.21 -1.57 -4.70
N ILE A 245 -22.79 -2.52 -5.41
CA ILE A 245 -22.69 -2.60 -6.88
C ILE A 245 -23.26 -1.36 -7.56
N GLU A 246 -24.42 -0.89 -7.10
CA GLU A 246 -25.04 0.34 -7.60
C GLU A 246 -24.12 1.55 -7.39
N SER A 247 -23.44 1.62 -6.23
CA SER A 247 -22.52 2.72 -5.92
C SER A 247 -21.28 2.80 -6.83
N VAL A 248 -20.92 1.70 -7.49
CA VAL A 248 -19.78 1.63 -8.41
C VAL A 248 -20.18 2.09 -9.82
N GLN A 249 -21.47 2.19 -10.13
CA GLN A 249 -21.92 2.68 -11.44
C GLN A 249 -21.48 4.13 -11.67
N GLY A 250 -21.09 4.44 -12.91
CA GLY A 250 -20.55 5.74 -13.30
C GLY A 250 -19.13 6.04 -12.79
N GLN A 251 -18.52 5.17 -11.98
CA GLN A 251 -17.13 5.36 -11.57
C GLN A 251 -16.16 5.01 -12.70
N ARG A 252 -15.12 5.83 -12.86
CA ARG A 252 -13.95 5.53 -13.70
C ARG A 252 -12.78 5.15 -12.82
N PHE A 253 -12.03 4.13 -13.23
CA PHE A 253 -10.86 3.69 -12.49
C PHE A 253 -9.67 4.63 -12.75
N THR A 254 -9.28 5.43 -11.75
CA THR A 254 -8.25 6.47 -11.90
C THR A 254 -6.86 6.06 -11.39
N LYS A 255 -6.73 4.92 -10.72
CA LYS A 255 -5.45 4.49 -10.14
C LYS A 255 -4.52 3.93 -11.23
N HIS A 256 -3.22 4.09 -11.04
CA HIS A 256 -2.24 3.45 -11.93
C HIS A 256 -2.15 1.94 -11.67
N VAL A 257 -2.12 1.15 -12.74
CA VAL A 257 -1.83 -0.29 -12.69
C VAL A 257 -0.52 -0.58 -13.44
N PRO A 258 0.53 -1.08 -12.76
CA PRO A 258 1.80 -1.46 -13.37
C PRO A 258 1.64 -2.38 -14.59
N VAL A 259 2.57 -2.31 -15.53
CA VAL A 259 2.55 -3.13 -16.75
C VAL A 259 2.68 -4.62 -16.41
N ASP A 260 3.60 -4.95 -15.51
CA ASP A 260 3.86 -6.32 -15.08
C ASP A 260 3.14 -6.63 -13.76
N VAL A 261 2.32 -7.67 -13.77
CA VAL A 261 1.60 -8.17 -12.59
C VAL A 261 2.54 -8.82 -11.58
N GLU A 262 3.66 -9.39 -12.04
CA GLU A 262 4.62 -10.05 -11.15
C GLU A 262 5.29 -9.03 -10.22
N VAL A 263 5.44 -7.77 -10.66
CA VAL A 263 5.90 -6.66 -9.80
C VAL A 263 4.90 -6.42 -8.66
N LEU A 264 3.59 -6.43 -8.94
CA LEU A 264 2.56 -6.31 -7.90
C LEU A 264 2.60 -7.50 -6.93
N LEU A 265 2.68 -8.72 -7.46
CA LEU A 265 2.71 -9.95 -6.66
C LEU A 265 3.95 -10.02 -5.77
N THR A 266 5.11 -9.63 -6.26
CA THR A 266 6.37 -9.63 -5.49
C THR A 266 6.40 -8.51 -4.45
N THR A 267 5.94 -7.31 -4.81
CA THR A 267 6.10 -6.10 -3.99
C THR A 267 5.01 -5.94 -2.93
N MET A 268 3.81 -6.47 -3.18
CA MET A 268 2.66 -6.38 -2.26
C MET A 268 2.53 -7.60 -1.34
N ARG A 269 3.29 -8.67 -1.60
CA ARG A 269 3.31 -9.83 -0.71
C ARG A 269 4.01 -9.47 0.60
N PRO A 270 3.46 -9.91 1.75
CA PRO A 270 4.22 -9.93 2.99
C PRO A 270 5.53 -10.68 2.75
N LEU A 271 6.61 -10.22 3.39
CA LEU A 271 7.89 -10.93 3.45
C LEU A 271 7.63 -12.43 3.68
N GLN A 272 8.02 -13.28 2.72
CA GLN A 272 7.83 -14.73 2.79
C GLN A 272 8.85 -15.41 3.71
N ILE A 273 9.47 -14.62 4.57
CA ILE A 273 10.42 -15.05 5.59
C ILE A 273 9.78 -14.84 6.96
N LYS A 274 10.20 -15.67 7.92
CA LYS A 274 9.71 -15.61 9.30
C LYS A 274 10.82 -16.00 10.25
N GLY A 275 10.70 -15.57 11.50
CA GLY A 275 11.61 -16.01 12.54
C GLY A 275 12.99 -15.37 12.43
N TYR A 276 14.00 -16.07 12.95
CA TYR A 276 15.37 -15.57 12.96
C TYR A 276 15.95 -15.48 11.55
N GLN A 277 16.55 -14.33 11.25
CA GLN A 277 17.27 -14.07 10.01
C GLN A 277 18.67 -13.53 10.34
N PRO A 278 19.71 -13.90 9.59
CA PRO A 278 21.02 -13.28 9.70
C PRO A 278 20.92 -11.75 9.53
N PRO A 279 21.77 -10.95 10.21
CA PRO A 279 21.67 -9.49 10.19
C PRO A 279 21.60 -8.88 8.78
N GLU A 280 22.39 -9.39 7.83
CA GLU A 280 22.36 -8.91 6.44
C GLU A 280 21.04 -9.24 5.73
N THR A 281 20.54 -10.47 5.88
CA THR A 281 19.26 -10.88 5.29
C THR A 281 18.09 -10.11 5.91
N PHE A 282 18.11 -9.90 7.23
CA PHE A 282 17.14 -9.07 7.94
C PHE A 282 17.12 -7.64 7.37
N ARG A 283 18.31 -7.02 7.27
CA ARG A 283 18.47 -5.67 6.74
C ARG A 283 17.94 -5.53 5.31
N GLN A 284 18.36 -6.41 4.41
CA GLN A 284 17.90 -6.38 3.01
C GLN A 284 16.38 -6.54 2.92
N SER A 285 15.83 -7.46 3.70
CA SER A 285 14.39 -7.76 3.69
C SER A 285 13.54 -6.60 4.17
N VAL A 286 13.95 -5.96 5.28
CA VAL A 286 13.21 -4.80 5.80
C VAL A 286 13.43 -3.56 4.91
N GLN A 287 14.62 -3.38 4.34
CA GLN A 287 14.88 -2.31 3.35
C GLN A 287 13.96 -2.43 2.13
N MET A 288 13.88 -3.62 1.51
CA MET A 288 12.99 -3.87 0.37
C MET A 288 11.52 -3.59 0.71
N LEU A 289 11.08 -3.97 1.91
CA LEU A 289 9.71 -3.74 2.35
C LEU A 289 9.44 -2.23 2.56
N ILE A 290 10.36 -1.50 3.18
CA ILE A 290 10.19 -0.06 3.42
C ILE A 290 10.29 0.74 2.12
N ASP A 291 11.15 0.35 1.18
CA ASP A 291 11.28 1.02 -0.13
C ASP A 291 10.09 0.74 -1.06
N SER A 292 9.23 -0.23 -0.74
CA SER A 292 8.02 -0.53 -1.49
C SER A 292 7.06 0.68 -1.51
N THR A 293 6.92 1.30 -2.68
CA THR A 293 6.03 2.46 -2.93
C THR A 293 4.56 2.08 -3.11
N LEU A 294 4.26 0.77 -3.16
CA LEU A 294 2.89 0.28 -3.36
C LEU A 294 2.12 0.11 -2.04
N MET A 295 2.82 0.18 -0.90
CA MET A 295 2.20 0.17 0.43
C MET A 295 2.01 1.60 0.95
N PRO A 296 0.84 1.94 1.54
CA PRO A 296 0.61 3.25 2.14
C PRO A 296 1.66 3.60 3.21
N GLU A 297 2.08 4.86 3.25
CA GLU A 297 2.98 5.39 4.27
C GLU A 297 2.45 5.07 5.68
N GLY A 298 3.29 4.49 6.54
CA GLY A 298 2.95 4.15 7.93
C GLY A 298 2.17 2.84 8.13
N SER A 299 1.92 2.06 7.08
CA SER A 299 1.25 0.75 7.18
C SER A 299 2.20 -0.46 7.06
N LYS A 300 3.49 -0.21 6.90
CA LYS A 300 4.51 -1.21 6.54
C LYS A 300 4.92 -2.09 7.73
N GLY A 301 5.03 -1.51 8.92
CA GLY A 301 5.30 -2.27 10.14
C GLY A 301 5.98 -1.42 11.22
N VAL A 302 6.42 -2.10 12.28
CA VAL A 302 7.14 -1.50 13.40
C VAL A 302 8.45 -2.26 13.61
N LEU A 303 9.55 -1.53 13.77
CA LEU A 303 10.84 -2.06 14.20
C LEU A 303 11.00 -1.86 15.71
N VAL A 304 11.45 -2.89 16.41
CA VAL A 304 11.68 -2.85 17.87
C VAL A 304 13.06 -3.42 18.18
N ALA A 305 13.85 -2.70 18.95
CA ALA A 305 15.09 -3.22 19.54
C ALA A 305 14.88 -3.47 21.04
N LEU A 306 15.05 -4.73 21.45
CA LEU A 306 14.90 -5.18 22.83
C LEU A 306 16.28 -5.48 23.41
N ARG A 307 16.60 -4.89 24.57
CA ARG A 307 17.82 -5.16 25.33
C ARG A 307 17.52 -6.16 26.45
N PRO A 308 18.11 -7.36 26.44
CA PRO A 308 17.93 -8.33 27.52
C PRO A 308 18.34 -7.76 28.88
N VAL A 309 17.79 -8.31 29.96
CA VAL A 309 18.24 -8.00 31.32
C VAL A 309 19.70 -8.45 31.54
N PRO A 310 20.47 -7.75 32.40
CA PRO A 310 21.81 -8.20 32.78
C PRO A 310 21.77 -9.64 33.31
N GLY A 311 22.58 -10.52 32.71
CA GLY A 311 22.61 -11.95 33.04
C GLY A 311 21.97 -12.86 31.99
N VAL A 312 21.14 -12.31 31.08
CA VAL A 312 20.56 -13.06 29.96
C VAL A 312 21.26 -12.65 28.66
N ARG A 313 21.75 -13.62 27.89
CA ARG A 313 22.33 -13.35 26.56
C ARG A 313 21.22 -13.13 25.53
N ALA A 314 21.45 -12.28 24.54
CA ALA A 314 20.50 -12.05 23.45
C ALA A 314 20.08 -13.35 22.72
N ALA A 315 21.03 -14.27 22.53
CA ALA A 315 20.75 -15.59 21.96
C ALA A 315 19.78 -16.43 22.82
N GLN A 316 19.83 -16.31 24.15
CA GLN A 316 18.88 -16.98 25.04
C GLN A 316 17.50 -16.32 24.98
N SER A 317 17.45 -14.98 24.89
CA SER A 317 16.16 -14.30 24.72
C SER A 317 15.47 -14.64 23.38
N LEU A 318 16.24 -15.02 22.36
CA LEU A 318 15.70 -15.47 21.08
C LEU A 318 14.95 -16.80 21.18
N THR A 319 15.35 -17.73 22.05
CA THR A 319 14.63 -19.01 22.22
C THR A 319 13.25 -18.82 22.86
N LEU A 320 13.05 -17.72 23.58
CA LEU A 320 11.76 -17.31 24.14
C LEU A 320 10.84 -16.65 23.11
N CYS A 321 11.36 -16.29 21.93
CA CYS A 321 10.65 -15.61 20.86
C CYS A 321 10.05 -16.61 19.88
N THR A 322 8.72 -16.64 19.76
CA THR A 322 8.00 -17.52 18.82
C THR A 322 7.24 -16.73 17.76
N LEU A 323 7.84 -16.61 16.57
CA LEU A 323 7.25 -15.90 15.43
C LEU A 323 6.48 -16.88 14.54
N ARG A 324 5.15 -16.77 14.57
CA ARG A 324 4.24 -17.66 13.82
C ARG A 324 3.81 -17.09 12.48
N ARG A 325 3.83 -15.76 12.33
CA ARG A 325 3.35 -15.06 11.13
C ARG A 325 4.51 -14.82 10.15
N PHE A 326 4.22 -15.01 8.87
CA PHE A 326 5.14 -14.62 7.79
C PHE A 326 5.19 -13.09 7.71
N GLY A 327 6.41 -12.57 7.59
CA GLY A 327 6.72 -11.15 7.61
C GLY A 327 7.18 -10.63 8.98
N ASP A 328 6.96 -11.39 10.05
CA ASP A 328 7.58 -11.09 11.33
C ASP A 328 8.96 -11.75 11.40
N VAL A 329 10.00 -10.92 11.50
CA VAL A 329 11.39 -11.36 11.47
C VAL A 329 12.17 -10.81 12.64
N VAL A 330 13.17 -11.56 13.08
CA VAL A 330 14.04 -11.18 14.19
C VAL A 330 15.50 -11.39 13.83
N THR A 331 16.37 -10.53 14.34
CA THR A 331 17.82 -10.72 14.27
C THR A 331 18.49 -10.31 15.58
N ILE A 332 19.76 -10.67 15.74
CA ILE A 332 20.57 -10.27 16.90
C ILE A 332 21.71 -9.40 16.41
N ALA A 333 21.81 -8.19 16.97
CA ALA A 333 22.91 -7.28 16.70
C ALA A 333 23.23 -6.49 17.98
N GLN A 334 24.51 -6.22 18.23
CA GLN A 334 24.97 -5.42 19.39
C GLN A 334 24.46 -5.93 20.75
N GLY A 335 24.27 -7.26 20.89
CA GLY A 335 23.70 -7.84 22.11
C GLY A 335 22.24 -7.46 22.39
N ARG A 336 21.53 -6.97 21.37
CA ARG A 336 20.09 -6.66 21.38
C ARG A 336 19.36 -7.54 20.37
N LEU A 337 18.08 -7.71 20.61
CA LEU A 337 17.17 -8.44 19.75
C LEU A 337 16.39 -7.43 18.91
N PHE A 338 16.60 -7.44 17.60
CA PHE A 338 15.90 -6.56 16.66
C PHE A 338 14.74 -7.32 16.03
N LEU A 339 13.53 -6.82 16.19
CA LEU A 339 12.29 -7.43 15.76
C LEU A 339 11.57 -6.49 14.79
N PHE A 340 11.25 -6.98 13.60
CA PHE A 340 10.40 -6.25 12.67
C PHE A 340 9.05 -6.97 12.55
N LEU A 341 7.98 -6.26 12.87
CA LEU A 341 6.61 -6.76 12.82
C LEU A 341 5.89 -6.15 11.63
N SER A 342 5.63 -6.97 10.62
CA SER A 342 5.00 -6.53 9.38
C SER A 342 3.53 -6.16 9.63
N ASN A 343 3.09 -5.03 9.07
CA ASN A 343 1.69 -4.62 9.10
C ASN A 343 1.11 -4.49 10.54
N CYS A 344 1.98 -4.31 11.54
CA CYS A 344 1.65 -4.06 12.94
C CYS A 344 1.53 -2.55 13.18
N ARG A 345 0.52 -2.13 13.94
CA ARG A 345 0.38 -0.72 14.37
C ARG A 345 1.05 -0.53 15.73
N LEU A 346 1.54 0.68 16.00
CA LEU A 346 2.19 1.01 17.27
C LEU A 346 1.30 0.67 18.49
N ASN A 347 -0.02 0.91 18.38
CA ASN A 347 -0.98 0.65 19.45
C ASN A 347 -1.20 -0.85 19.73
N GLU A 348 -0.89 -1.72 18.76
CA GLU A 348 -1.05 -3.17 18.86
C GLU A 348 0.25 -3.86 19.25
N LEU A 349 1.35 -3.11 19.38
CA LEU A 349 2.68 -3.66 19.63
C LEU A 349 2.74 -4.47 20.92
N ASP A 350 2.19 -3.95 22.02
CA ASP A 350 2.22 -4.66 23.32
C ASP A 350 1.43 -5.98 23.26
N ILE A 351 0.34 -6.01 22.50
CA ILE A 351 -0.47 -7.22 22.28
C ILE A 351 0.34 -8.22 21.45
N ALA A 352 1.00 -7.76 20.38
CA ALA A 352 1.85 -8.58 19.54
C ALA A 352 3.02 -9.18 20.34
N LEU A 353 3.73 -8.38 21.13
CA LEU A 353 4.86 -8.86 21.94
C LEU A 353 4.43 -9.91 22.97
N LYS A 354 3.27 -9.74 23.63
CA LYS A 354 2.69 -10.75 24.54
C LYS A 354 2.38 -12.07 23.84
N SER A 355 2.01 -12.03 22.55
CA SER A 355 1.78 -13.23 21.77
C SER A 355 3.07 -13.88 21.27
N ILE A 356 4.14 -13.11 21.12
CA ILE A 356 5.42 -13.57 20.55
C ILE A 356 6.28 -14.22 21.63
N PHE A 357 6.36 -13.60 22.81
CA PHE A 357 7.17 -14.08 23.93
C PHE A 357 6.37 -14.98 24.87
N ARG A 358 6.99 -16.07 25.32
CA ARG A 358 6.38 -16.99 26.30
C ARG A 358 6.34 -16.43 27.72
N LEU A 359 7.19 -15.46 28.01
CA LEU A 359 7.30 -14.78 29.30
C LEU A 359 6.97 -13.29 29.13
N PRO A 360 6.54 -12.60 30.20
CA PRO A 360 6.35 -11.16 30.17
C PRO A 360 7.60 -10.44 29.67
N VAL A 361 7.43 -9.53 28.71
CA VAL A 361 8.54 -8.82 28.05
C VAL A 361 9.36 -8.03 29.08
N ASP A 362 8.70 -7.46 30.08
CA ASP A 362 9.33 -6.64 31.12
C ASP A 362 10.23 -7.45 32.09
N GLU A 363 10.06 -8.77 32.15
CA GLU A 363 10.93 -9.65 32.95
C GLU A 363 12.20 -10.07 32.18
N VAL A 364 12.11 -10.15 30.85
CA VAL A 364 13.19 -10.63 29.98
C VAL A 364 14.05 -9.48 29.45
N PHE A 365 13.45 -8.30 29.29
CA PHE A 365 14.09 -7.16 28.65
C PHE A 365 14.10 -5.93 29.57
N SER A 366 15.27 -5.33 29.71
CA SER A 366 15.49 -4.14 30.53
C SER A 366 15.15 -2.84 29.81
N ASN A 367 15.25 -2.82 28.48
CA ASN A 367 14.98 -1.63 27.67
C ASN A 367 14.39 -2.03 26.32
N ARG A 368 13.50 -1.17 25.78
CA ARG A 368 12.93 -1.30 24.45
C ARG A 368 12.98 0.03 23.70
N ILE A 369 13.38 -0.01 22.45
CA ILE A 369 13.35 1.13 21.53
C ILE A 369 12.45 0.76 20.36
N VAL A 370 11.58 1.67 19.94
CA VAL A 370 10.54 1.41 18.94
C VAL A 370 10.61 2.48 17.86
N TRP A 371 10.60 2.03 16.60
CA TRP A 371 10.54 2.89 15.42
C TRP A 371 9.36 2.48 14.54
N SER A 372 8.49 3.43 14.23
CA SER A 372 7.28 3.23 13.40
C SER A 372 7.31 4.03 12.09
N GLN A 373 8.23 4.99 11.95
CA GLN A 373 8.36 5.81 10.75
C GLN A 373 9.36 5.17 9.78
N ASP A 374 8.98 5.05 8.51
CA ASP A 374 9.80 4.47 7.44
C ASP A 374 11.24 5.04 7.42
N LEU A 375 11.39 6.37 7.47
CA LEU A 375 12.71 7.02 7.44
C LEU A 375 13.59 6.64 8.65
N GLN A 376 12.98 6.50 9.83
CA GLN A 376 13.70 6.12 11.06
C GLN A 376 14.12 4.65 11.01
N ILE A 377 13.22 3.78 10.53
CA ILE A 377 13.50 2.35 10.33
C ILE A 377 14.68 2.18 9.36
N LEU A 378 14.69 2.91 8.24
CA LEU A 378 15.80 2.86 7.28
C LEU A 378 17.13 3.36 7.85
N ALA A 379 17.10 4.44 8.64
CA ALA A 379 18.30 4.97 9.28
C ALA A 379 18.92 3.95 10.25
N GLU A 380 18.09 3.32 11.08
CA GLU A 380 18.54 2.32 12.06
C GLU A 380 19.10 1.07 11.37
N ILE A 381 18.41 0.58 10.34
CA ILE A 381 18.85 -0.58 9.56
C ILE A 381 20.20 -0.33 8.87
N LYS A 382 20.46 0.89 8.41
CA LYS A 382 21.78 1.26 7.87
C LYS A 382 22.86 1.29 8.96
N SER A 383 22.52 1.73 10.18
CA SER A 383 23.45 1.71 11.31
C SER A 383 23.89 0.29 11.68
N LEU A 384 23.00 -0.70 11.55
CA LEU A 384 23.33 -2.12 11.79
C LEU A 384 24.42 -2.68 10.87
N ALA A 385 24.70 -2.04 9.72
CA ALA A 385 25.71 -2.50 8.76
C ALA A 385 27.13 -2.00 9.08
N GLN A 386 27.28 -0.90 9.82
CA GLN A 386 28.58 -0.23 9.97
C GLN A 386 29.47 -0.83 11.08
N GLU A 387 28.97 -1.74 11.90
CA GLU A 387 29.69 -2.28 13.08
C GLU A 387 30.03 -3.78 12.99
N ASN A 388 29.77 -4.43 11.86
CA ASN A 388 29.94 -5.87 11.65
C ASN A 388 31.38 -6.29 11.30
N THR A 389 32.35 -6.20 12.22
CA THR A 389 33.73 -6.67 11.90
C THR A 389 34.48 -7.49 12.96
N SER A 390 33.87 -7.93 14.07
CA SER A 390 34.63 -8.85 14.98
C SER A 390 33.86 -9.75 15.95
N GLY A 391 32.56 -9.54 16.21
CA GLY A 391 31.85 -10.27 17.29
C GLY A 391 30.81 -11.32 16.86
N GLN A 392 30.49 -11.46 15.57
CA GLN A 392 29.29 -12.19 15.10
C GLN A 392 29.49 -13.69 14.84
N GLU A 393 30.68 -14.13 14.45
CA GLU A 393 30.94 -15.53 14.07
C GLU A 393 30.79 -16.52 15.24
N GLN A 394 31.04 -16.08 16.48
CA GLN A 394 30.85 -16.92 17.67
C GLN A 394 29.37 -17.07 18.06
N GLN A 395 28.54 -16.04 17.86
CA GLN A 395 27.11 -16.08 18.21
C GLN A 395 26.25 -16.86 17.19
N ILE A 396 26.64 -16.83 15.91
CA ILE A 396 26.02 -17.63 14.84
C ILE A 396 26.27 -19.12 15.06
N ASN A 397 27.50 -19.50 15.45
CA ASN A 397 27.84 -20.89 15.77
C ASN A 397 27.08 -21.42 16.99
N ASP A 398 26.88 -20.61 18.04
CA ASP A 398 26.07 -20.99 19.19
C ASP A 398 24.60 -21.24 18.81
N TYR A 399 23.98 -20.41 17.96
CA TYR A 399 22.59 -20.61 17.53
C TYR A 399 22.42 -21.83 16.62
N VAL A 400 23.33 -22.04 15.66
CA VAL A 400 23.31 -23.22 14.77
C VAL A 400 23.57 -24.51 15.58
N GLN A 401 24.40 -24.48 16.62
CA GLN A 401 24.56 -25.60 17.55
C GLN A 401 23.31 -25.82 18.42
N LEU A 402 22.66 -24.77 18.92
CA LEU A 402 21.42 -24.87 19.69
C LEU A 402 20.26 -25.46 18.85
N GLN A 403 20.08 -25.02 17.60
CA GLN A 403 19.11 -25.63 16.68
C GLN A 403 19.46 -27.08 16.31
N ARG A 404 20.74 -27.40 16.12
CA ARG A 404 21.17 -28.79 15.86
C ARG A 404 20.86 -29.72 17.04
N THR A 405 20.94 -29.21 18.27
CA THR A 405 20.64 -29.97 19.48
C THR A 405 19.13 -30.23 19.66
N GLU A 406 18.26 -29.37 19.11
CA GLU A 406 16.81 -29.59 19.07
C GLU A 406 16.32 -30.44 17.88
N SER A 407 17.10 -30.53 16.80
CA SER A 407 16.68 -31.19 15.55
C SER A 407 16.90 -32.71 15.48
N ALA A 408 17.44 -33.34 16.52
CA ALA A 408 17.38 -34.80 16.64
C ALA A 408 16.12 -35.18 17.43
N PRO A 409 15.14 -35.92 16.87
CA PRO A 409 14.17 -36.58 17.70
C PRO A 409 14.96 -37.54 18.59
N ARG A 410 15.10 -37.21 19.88
CA ARG A 410 15.42 -38.24 20.87
C ARG A 410 14.31 -39.26 20.72
N SER A 411 14.69 -40.45 20.24
CA SER A 411 13.87 -41.65 20.33
C SER A 411 13.48 -41.80 21.79
N GLN A 412 12.29 -41.29 22.12
CA GLN A 412 11.65 -41.60 23.38
C GLN A 412 11.30 -43.07 23.27
N THR A 413 12.15 -43.94 23.84
CA THR A 413 11.69 -45.25 24.26
C THR A 413 10.44 -45.02 25.11
N PRO A 414 9.27 -45.55 24.73
CA PRO A 414 8.03 -45.25 25.42
C PRO A 414 8.17 -45.71 26.87
N ARG A 415 8.28 -44.74 27.80
CA ARG A 415 8.19 -45.01 29.22
C ARG A 415 6.71 -45.25 29.53
N ARG A 416 6.34 -46.53 29.44
CA ARG A 416 5.06 -47.17 29.76
C ARG A 416 4.00 -47.08 28.67
N GLU A 417 3.55 -48.25 28.22
CA GLU A 417 2.31 -48.40 27.45
C GLU A 417 1.12 -48.06 28.36
N PRO A 418 0.18 -47.21 27.91
CA PRO A 418 -1.03 -46.94 28.66
C PRO A 418 -1.94 -48.17 28.65
N ILE A 419 -2.24 -48.70 29.84
CA ILE A 419 -3.24 -49.74 30.04
C ILE A 419 -4.62 -49.06 30.03
N ALA A 420 -5.49 -49.46 29.10
CA ALA A 420 -6.89 -49.04 29.11
C ALA A 420 -7.60 -49.69 30.30
N ILE A 421 -8.14 -48.86 31.20
CA ILE A 421 -9.04 -49.31 32.27
C ILE A 421 -10.46 -49.06 31.76
N ASP A 422 -11.18 -50.12 31.43
CA ASP A 422 -12.61 -50.05 31.16
C ASP A 422 -13.37 -49.78 32.47
N LEU A 423 -14.07 -48.64 32.54
CA LEU A 423 -14.86 -48.22 33.70
C LEU A 423 -16.34 -48.65 33.61
N LEU A 424 -16.69 -49.58 32.72
CA LEU A 424 -18.04 -50.12 32.57
C LEU A 424 -18.01 -51.62 32.22
N GLY A 425 -17.86 -52.45 33.25
CA GLY A 425 -18.09 -53.89 33.21
C GLY A 425 -18.60 -54.37 34.58
N PRO A 426 -19.66 -55.21 34.63
CA PRO A 426 -20.46 -55.43 35.83
C PRO A 426 -19.82 -56.49 36.73
N ASP A 427 -19.41 -56.11 37.94
CA ASP A 427 -19.26 -57.06 39.05
C ASP A 427 -19.35 -56.32 40.39
N LEU A 428 -20.57 -55.90 40.70
CA LEU A 428 -21.04 -55.65 42.07
C LEU A 428 -22.10 -56.69 42.39
N LEU A 429 -21.67 -57.94 42.59
CA LEU A 429 -22.44 -58.91 43.35
C LEU A 429 -21.59 -59.42 44.52
N ALA A 430 -21.84 -58.75 45.65
CA ALA A 430 -21.97 -59.30 47.00
C ALA A 430 -20.93 -60.33 47.47
N ARG A 431 -20.06 -59.89 48.39
CA ARG A 431 -19.49 -60.78 49.40
C ARG A 431 -20.46 -60.94 50.59
N ALA A 432 -20.74 -62.22 50.87
CA ALA A 432 -20.87 -62.90 52.18
C ALA A 432 -22.18 -62.73 53.00
N PRO A 433 -22.50 -63.60 53.99
CA PRO A 433 -21.65 -64.66 54.61
C PRO A 433 -22.32 -66.02 54.97
N GLY A 434 -21.48 -67.04 55.30
CA GLY A 434 -21.70 -68.21 56.19
C GLY A 434 -22.87 -69.17 55.89
N GLU A 435 -22.89 -70.48 56.14
CA GLU A 435 -22.03 -71.49 56.77
C GLU A 435 -22.65 -72.88 56.32
N PRO A 436 -22.23 -74.06 56.78
CA PRO A 436 -22.15 -75.29 55.97
C PRO A 436 -23.37 -76.23 56.08
N SER A 437 -23.61 -77.01 55.03
CA SER A 437 -23.75 -78.48 54.99
C SER A 437 -24.23 -78.93 53.61
#